data_AF-A0A2D4MPY3-F1
#
_entry.id   AF-A0A2D4MPY3-F1
#
_cell.length_a   1.000
_cell.length_b   1.000
_cell.length_c   1.000
_cell.angle_alpha   90.00
_cell.angle_beta   90.00
_cell.angle_gamma   90.00
#
_symmetry.space_group_name_H-M   'P 1'
#
loop_
_entity.id
_entity.type
_entity.pdbx_description
1 polymer ?
#
loop_
_entity_poly.entity_id
_entity_poly.type
_entity_poly.pdbx_seq_one_letter_code
_entity_poly.pdbx_strand_id
1 'polypeptide(L)'
;LILEVVWEQKMILLVVIYTPNKQQDIYCKKLHEKILELGKEEICIIGDFNAVSDIKKEYQSTSKKKKNTNTLPKTFFNMIEEQNLIDIWRIYNLKEKQFTFDSIPHKLWSRIDMTWISKTLMRDIVRTEIAPNTWANHNPIIVTWK
;
A
#
# COMPACT_ATOMS: atom_id res chain seq x y z
N LEU A 1 2.52 8.97 -9.99
CA LEU A 1 3.23 8.61 -11.23
C LEU A 1 2.64 7.30 -11.73
N ILE A 2 2.32 7.19 -13.01
CA ILE A 2 1.83 5.95 -13.62
C ILE A 2 2.73 5.65 -14.81
N LEU A 3 3.28 4.44 -14.85
CA LEU A 3 4.22 3.98 -15.88
C LEU A 3 3.82 2.60 -16.36
N GLU A 4 4.04 2.33 -17.65
CA GLU A 4 4.07 0.98 -18.17
C GLU A 4 5.51 0.48 -18.12
N VAL A 5 5.73 -0.65 -17.48
CA VAL A 5 7.04 -1.29 -17.37
C VAL A 5 6.99 -2.69 -17.93
N VAL A 6 8.07 -3.15 -18.56
CA VAL A 6 8.18 -4.53 -19.04
C VAL A 6 9.15 -5.28 -18.13
N TRP A 7 8.68 -6.37 -17.53
CA TRP A 7 9.48 -7.26 -16.68
C TRP A 7 9.21 -8.71 -17.07
N GLU A 8 10.26 -9.49 -17.38
CA GLU A 8 10.13 -10.90 -17.76
C GLU A 8 9.03 -11.14 -18.83
N GLN A 9 9.02 -10.30 -19.87
CA GLN A 9 8.04 -10.29 -20.98
C GLN A 9 6.60 -9.96 -20.59
N LYS A 10 6.33 -9.58 -19.33
CA LYS A 10 5.03 -9.09 -18.86
C LYS A 10 5.01 -7.57 -18.88
N MET A 11 3.93 -7.00 -19.40
CA MET A 11 3.66 -5.57 -19.30
C MET A 11 2.91 -5.30 -18.00
N ILE A 12 3.53 -4.53 -17.11
CA ILE A 12 2.99 -4.19 -15.78
C ILE A 12 2.69 -2.69 -15.74
N LEU A 13 1.51 -2.34 -15.25
CA LEU A 13 1.15 -0.98 -14.91
C LEU A 13 1.66 -0.65 -13.51
N LEU A 14 2.78 0.09 -13.42
CA LEU A 14 3.33 0.57 -12.17
C LEU A 14 2.68 1.90 -11.79
N VAL A 15 1.97 1.90 -10.67
CA VAL A 15 1.21 3.02 -10.14
C VAL A 15 1.84 3.45 -8.82
N VAL A 16 2.66 4.51 -8.86
CA VAL A 16 3.30 5.08 -7.67
C VAL A 16 2.45 6.22 -7.11
N ILE A 17 1.98 6.08 -5.87
CA ILE A 17 1.04 7.02 -5.26
C ILE A 17 1.59 7.71 -4.01
N TYR A 18 1.04 8.88 -3.77
CA TYR A 18 1.05 9.58 -2.50
C TYR A 18 -0.36 10.12 -2.31
N THR A 19 -1.15 9.49 -1.45
CA THR A 19 -2.57 9.83 -1.30
C THR A 19 -2.74 11.04 -0.38
N PRO A 20 -3.79 11.85 -0.58
CA PRO A 20 -4.08 12.95 0.34
C PRO A 20 -4.59 12.44 1.70
N ASN A 21 -4.38 13.22 2.76
CA ASN A 21 -4.92 12.93 4.09
C ASN A 21 -6.44 13.15 4.20
N LYS A 22 -7.05 13.85 3.25
CA LYS A 22 -8.48 14.17 3.17
C LYS A 22 -9.00 13.82 1.78
N GLN A 23 -10.31 13.56 1.66
CA GLN A 23 -10.96 13.26 0.36
C GLN A 23 -10.33 12.03 -0.36
N GLN A 24 -9.87 11.04 0.41
CA GLN A 24 -9.29 9.82 -0.16
C GLN A 24 -10.28 9.04 -1.00
N ASP A 25 -11.57 9.10 -0.67
CA ASP A 25 -12.65 8.47 -1.42
C ASP A 25 -12.70 8.98 -2.87
N ILE A 26 -12.61 10.30 -3.06
CA ILE A 26 -12.57 10.97 -4.35
C ILE A 26 -11.28 10.64 -5.09
N TYR A 27 -10.14 10.64 -4.38
CA TYR A 27 -8.85 10.26 -4.95
C TYR A 27 -8.86 8.82 -5.49
N CYS A 28 -9.31 7.86 -4.68
CA CYS A 28 -9.37 6.45 -5.06
C CYS A 28 -10.34 6.22 -6.21
N LYS A 29 -11.48 6.94 -6.26
CA LYS A 29 -12.40 6.86 -7.40
C LYS A 29 -11.73 7.28 -8.71
N LYS A 30 -11.05 8.43 -8.71
CA LYS A 30 -10.33 8.93 -9.90
C LYS A 30 -9.17 8.00 -10.30
N LEU A 31 -8.46 7.46 -9.33
CA LEU A 31 -7.40 6.49 -9.58
C LEU A 31 -7.96 5.23 -10.25
N HIS A 32 -9.09 4.73 -9.75
CA HIS A 32 -9.75 3.55 -10.31
C HIS A 32 -10.20 3.79 -11.75
N GLU A 33 -10.87 4.92 -12.02
CA GLU A 33 -11.25 5.33 -13.38
C GLU A 33 -10.04 5.37 -14.32
N LYS A 34 -8.90 5.89 -13.85
CA LYS A 34 -7.67 5.95 -14.64
C LYS A 34 -7.06 4.57 -14.92
N ILE A 35 -7.09 3.66 -13.93
CA ILE A 35 -6.63 2.27 -14.11
C ILE A 35 -7.50 1.55 -15.15
N LEU A 36 -8.82 1.72 -15.08
CA LEU A 36 -9.76 1.15 -16.05
C LEU A 36 -9.53 1.68 -17.47
N GLU A 37 -9.28 2.99 -17.62
CA GLU A 37 -8.96 3.61 -18.91
C GLU A 37 -7.70 3.01 -19.56
N LEU A 38 -6.69 2.67 -18.74
CA LEU A 38 -5.43 2.11 -19.22
C LEU A 38 -5.53 0.61 -19.55
N GLY A 39 -6.51 -0.11 -18.97
CA GLY A 39 -6.89 -1.46 -19.37
C GLY A 39 -5.78 -2.51 -19.27
N LYS A 40 -4.88 -2.39 -18.29
CA LYS A 40 -3.77 -3.34 -18.10
C LYS A 40 -4.18 -4.44 -17.12
N GLU A 41 -3.83 -5.69 -17.46
CA GLU A 41 -4.13 -6.85 -16.62
C GLU A 41 -3.22 -6.94 -15.39
N GLU A 42 -1.94 -6.67 -15.58
CA GLU A 42 -0.94 -6.73 -14.53
C GLU A 42 -0.70 -5.33 -13.96
N ILE A 43 -1.02 -5.15 -12.68
CA ILE A 43 -0.98 -3.86 -11.99
C ILE A 43 -0.14 -4.00 -10.72
N CYS A 44 0.69 -3.00 -10.44
CA CYS A 44 1.42 -2.85 -9.20
C CYS A 44 1.22 -1.43 -8.67
N ILE A 45 0.48 -1.28 -7.58
CA ILE A 45 0.27 -0.01 -6.87
C ILE A 45 1.18 0.04 -5.65
N ILE A 46 2.04 1.04 -5.55
CA ILE A 46 3.00 1.19 -4.45
C ILE A 46 3.08 2.65 -3.99
N GLY A 47 3.30 2.86 -2.71
CA GLY A 47 3.60 4.18 -2.15
C GLY A 47 2.94 4.43 -0.81
N ASP A 48 2.80 5.71 -0.46
CA ASP A 48 2.21 6.17 0.80
C ASP A 48 0.70 6.39 0.62
N PHE A 49 -0.08 5.62 1.35
CA PHE A 49 -1.53 5.66 1.33
C PHE A 49 -2.12 6.59 2.40
N ASN A 50 -1.31 7.20 3.27
CA ASN A 50 -1.74 8.08 4.37
C ASN A 50 -2.90 7.50 5.22
N ALA A 51 -3.09 6.18 5.18
CA ALA A 51 -4.20 5.46 5.78
C ALA A 51 -3.85 3.97 5.89
N VAL A 52 -4.36 3.33 6.95
CA VAL A 52 -4.14 1.91 7.20
C VAL A 52 -5.21 1.04 6.54
N SER A 53 -4.87 -0.19 6.16
CA SER A 53 -5.83 -1.16 5.62
C SER A 53 -6.69 -1.83 6.71
N ASP A 54 -6.14 -2.08 7.89
CA ASP A 54 -6.84 -2.64 9.05
C ASP A 54 -6.32 -2.01 10.35
N ILE A 55 -7.16 -1.25 11.04
CA ILE A 55 -6.79 -0.53 12.27
C ILE A 55 -6.31 -1.46 13.40
N LYS A 56 -6.73 -2.72 13.44
CA LYS A 56 -6.32 -3.64 14.52
C LYS A 56 -4.93 -4.21 14.27
N LYS A 57 -4.58 -4.43 13.01
CA LYS A 57 -3.32 -5.07 12.60
C LYS A 57 -2.22 -4.06 12.30
N GLU A 58 -2.60 -2.95 11.69
CA GLU A 58 -1.68 -2.00 11.05
C GLU A 58 -1.43 -0.75 11.88
N TYR A 59 -1.99 -0.66 13.09
CA TYR A 59 -1.89 0.52 13.93
C TYR A 59 -1.60 0.17 15.39
N GLN A 60 -0.75 0.98 16.01
CA GLN A 60 -0.44 0.89 17.42
C GLN A 60 -0.16 2.27 17.99
N SER A 61 -0.69 2.55 19.17
CA SER A 61 -0.29 3.72 19.95
C SER A 61 -0.22 3.38 21.43
N THR A 62 0.75 3.97 22.12
CA THR A 62 0.85 3.92 23.58
C THR A 62 0.28 5.19 24.24
N SER A 63 -0.31 6.10 23.45
CA SER A 63 -0.95 7.31 23.95
C SER A 63 -2.31 6.98 24.57
N LYS A 64 -2.61 7.60 25.72
CA LYS A 64 -3.95 7.54 26.33
C LYS A 64 -4.99 8.34 25.54
N LYS A 65 -4.55 9.27 24.68
CA LYS A 65 -5.43 10.05 23.79
C LYS A 65 -5.62 9.28 22.49
N LYS A 66 -6.87 8.87 22.19
CA LYS A 66 -7.23 8.31 20.89
C LYS A 66 -7.04 9.39 19.81
N LYS A 67 -6.05 9.22 18.94
CA LYS A 67 -5.99 9.94 17.67
C LYS A 67 -6.76 9.16 16.61
N ASN A 68 -7.48 9.88 15.76
CA ASN A 68 -8.12 9.30 14.58
C ASN A 68 -7.02 8.95 13.58
N THR A 69 -6.87 7.66 13.32
CA THR A 69 -6.02 7.15 12.24
C THR A 69 -6.93 6.89 11.05
N ASN A 70 -6.55 7.40 9.88
CA ASN A 70 -7.31 7.17 8.68
C ASN A 70 -7.25 5.69 8.30
N THR A 71 -8.39 5.13 7.95
CA THR A 71 -8.49 3.81 7.32
C THR A 71 -8.78 4.01 5.84
N LEU A 72 -8.27 3.11 5.00
CA LEU A 72 -8.55 3.14 3.58
C LEU A 72 -10.06 3.16 3.31
N PRO A 73 -10.55 3.98 2.37
CA PRO A 73 -11.98 4.14 2.12
C PRO A 73 -12.56 2.91 1.42
N LYS A 74 -13.88 2.73 1.49
CA LYS A 74 -14.57 1.65 0.76
C LYS A 74 -14.29 1.68 -0.75
N THR A 75 -14.18 2.87 -1.35
CA THR A 75 -13.87 3.01 -2.78
C THR A 75 -12.51 2.44 -3.15
N PHE A 76 -11.55 2.46 -2.23
CA PHE A 76 -10.26 1.78 -2.40
C PHE A 76 -10.45 0.26 -2.47
N PHE A 77 -11.16 -0.32 -1.50
CA PHE A 77 -11.37 -1.76 -1.45
C PHE A 77 -12.17 -2.28 -2.65
N ASN A 78 -13.16 -1.53 -3.13
CA ASN A 78 -13.88 -1.86 -4.37
C ASN A 78 -12.90 -1.95 -5.57
N MET A 79 -12.03 -0.95 -5.73
CA MET A 79 -11.00 -0.96 -6.79
C MET A 79 -10.07 -2.16 -6.66
N ILE A 80 -9.59 -2.47 -5.45
CA ILE A 80 -8.72 -3.62 -5.20
C ILE A 80 -9.42 -4.94 -5.54
N GLU A 81 -10.70 -5.08 -5.18
CA GLU A 81 -11.49 -6.28 -5.47
C GLU A 81 -11.75 -6.44 -6.98
N GLU A 82 -12.19 -5.38 -7.66
CA GLU A 82 -12.47 -5.38 -9.11
C GLU A 82 -11.21 -5.68 -9.93
N GLN A 83 -10.05 -5.17 -9.51
CA GLN A 83 -8.77 -5.41 -10.18
C GLN A 83 -8.04 -6.67 -9.67
N ASN A 84 -8.65 -7.44 -8.75
CA ASN A 84 -8.08 -8.66 -8.15
C ASN A 84 -6.66 -8.46 -7.61
N LEU A 85 -6.45 -7.34 -6.89
CA LEU A 85 -5.16 -6.99 -6.29
C LEU A 85 -5.04 -7.53 -4.86
N ILE A 86 -3.82 -7.80 -4.44
CA ILE A 86 -3.48 -8.29 -3.10
C ILE A 86 -2.39 -7.45 -2.47
N ASP A 87 -2.49 -7.22 -1.16
CA ASP A 87 -1.42 -6.62 -0.36
C ASP A 87 -0.31 -7.65 -0.18
N ILE A 88 0.75 -7.52 -0.97
CA ILE A 88 1.79 -8.55 -1.04
C ILE A 88 2.52 -8.70 0.29
N TRP A 89 2.77 -7.59 0.99
CA TRP A 89 3.44 -7.63 2.28
C TRP A 89 2.59 -8.37 3.31
N ARG A 90 1.29 -8.10 3.38
CA ARG A 90 0.41 -8.76 4.35
C ARG A 90 0.21 -10.25 4.05
N ILE A 91 0.24 -10.66 2.78
CA ILE A 91 0.18 -12.08 2.39
C ILE A 91 1.38 -12.86 2.93
N TYR A 92 2.60 -12.32 2.80
CA TYR A 92 3.80 -12.98 3.33
C TYR A 92 3.95 -12.83 4.85
N ASN A 93 3.33 -11.81 5.47
CA ASN A 93 3.52 -11.43 6.86
C ASN A 93 2.19 -11.40 7.65
N LEU A 94 1.39 -12.46 7.57
CA LEU A 94 0.02 -12.51 8.10
C LEU A 94 -0.10 -12.21 9.61
N LYS A 95 0.90 -12.64 10.39
CA LYS A 95 0.91 -12.49 11.87
C LYS A 95 1.82 -11.37 12.34
N GLU A 96 2.65 -10.82 11.46
CA GLU A 96 3.64 -9.83 11.84
C GLU A 96 2.99 -8.48 12.10
N LYS A 97 3.58 -7.78 13.06
CA LYS A 97 3.20 -6.42 13.42
C LYS A 97 4.39 -5.49 13.25
N GLN A 98 4.64 -5.11 12.00
CA GLN A 98 5.66 -4.16 11.60
C GLN A 98 5.01 -2.94 10.93
N PHE A 99 5.66 -1.79 11.04
CA PHE A 99 5.09 -0.51 10.67
C PHE A 99 6.02 0.24 9.73
N THR A 100 5.43 0.98 8.80
CA THR A 100 6.16 1.80 7.84
C THR A 100 6.26 3.26 8.26
N PHE A 101 5.45 3.71 9.21
CA PHE A 101 5.45 5.09 9.70
C PHE A 101 5.49 5.18 11.21
N ASP A 102 6.32 6.07 11.74
CA ASP A 102 6.39 6.39 13.16
C ASP A 102 6.19 7.89 13.43
N SER A 103 5.18 8.20 14.22
CA SER A 103 5.00 9.54 14.76
C SER A 103 5.51 9.58 16.19
N ILE A 104 6.82 9.83 16.35
CA ILE A 104 7.50 9.92 17.65
C ILE A 104 6.79 10.89 18.61
N PRO A 105 6.42 12.13 18.22
CA PRO A 105 5.73 13.06 19.11
C PRO A 105 4.37 12.55 19.59
N HIS A 106 3.77 11.60 18.87
CA HIS A 106 2.45 11.06 19.15
C HIS A 106 2.47 9.61 19.66
N LYS A 107 3.67 9.01 19.79
CA LYS A 107 3.87 7.62 20.22
C LYS A 107 2.94 6.66 19.46
N LEU A 108 3.00 6.75 18.14
CA LEU A 108 2.10 6.11 17.20
C LEU A 108 2.91 5.47 16.08
N TRP A 109 2.56 4.24 15.75
CA TRP A 109 3.13 3.50 14.64
C TRP A 109 2.00 2.98 13.75
N SER A 110 2.18 3.11 12.44
CA SER A 110 1.20 2.66 11.47
C SER A 110 1.85 2.12 10.20
N ARG A 111 1.21 1.15 9.54
CA ARG A 111 1.60 0.73 8.18
C ARG A 111 0.72 1.46 7.16
N ILE A 112 1.26 2.55 6.60
CA ILE A 112 0.57 3.41 5.62
C ILE A 112 1.24 3.38 4.25
N ASP A 113 2.53 3.11 4.19
CA ASP A 113 3.17 2.66 2.96
C ASP A 113 2.77 1.21 2.69
N MET A 114 2.38 0.90 1.46
CA MET A 114 1.93 -0.44 1.06
C MET A 114 2.28 -0.77 -0.40
N THR A 115 2.20 -2.05 -0.76
CA THR A 115 2.30 -2.52 -2.15
C THR A 115 1.18 -3.51 -2.45
N TRP A 116 0.35 -3.15 -3.43
CA TRP A 116 -0.77 -3.95 -3.92
C TRP A 116 -0.49 -4.40 -5.34
N ILE A 117 -0.52 -5.70 -5.59
CA ILE A 117 -0.19 -6.27 -6.91
C ILE A 117 -1.30 -7.16 -7.43
N SER A 118 -1.42 -7.30 -8.75
CA SER A 118 -2.26 -8.34 -9.36
C SER A 118 -1.89 -9.70 -8.79
N LYS A 119 -2.90 -10.50 -8.43
CA LYS A 119 -2.70 -11.82 -7.81
C LYS A 119 -1.84 -12.76 -8.66
N THR A 120 -1.84 -12.59 -9.97
CA THR A 120 -1.02 -13.29 -10.96
C THR A 120 0.48 -13.01 -10.81
N LEU A 121 0.87 -11.80 -10.42
CA LEU A 121 2.27 -11.39 -10.17
C LEU A 121 2.84 -11.99 -8.89
N MET A 122 2.01 -12.52 -7.99
CA MET A 122 2.47 -13.10 -6.72
C MET A 122 3.56 -14.16 -6.92
N ARG A 123 3.47 -14.94 -8.00
CA ARG A 123 4.43 -16.01 -8.32
C ARG A 123 5.81 -15.48 -8.70
N ASP A 124 5.91 -14.21 -9.09
CA ASP A 124 7.15 -13.55 -9.48
C ASP A 124 7.79 -12.81 -8.31
N ILE A 125 7.12 -12.73 -7.15
CA ILE A 125 7.68 -12.11 -5.95
C ILE A 125 8.51 -13.12 -5.18
N VAL A 126 9.78 -12.77 -4.95
CA VAL A 126 10.73 -13.55 -4.15
C VAL A 126 10.56 -13.26 -2.66
N ARG A 127 10.50 -11.97 -2.30
CA ARG A 127 10.29 -11.53 -0.91
C ARG A 127 9.76 -10.11 -0.85
N THR A 128 9.24 -9.76 0.32
CA THR A 128 8.86 -8.39 0.67
C THR A 128 9.16 -8.13 2.14
N GLU A 129 9.75 -6.98 2.42
CA GLU A 129 10.23 -6.61 3.75
C GLU A 129 10.07 -5.11 4.01
N ILE A 130 9.90 -4.74 5.28
CA ILE A 130 9.97 -3.35 5.74
C ILE A 130 11.37 -3.18 6.32
N ALA A 131 12.21 -2.39 5.65
CA ALA A 131 13.57 -2.12 6.09
C ALA A 131 13.59 -1.03 7.15
N PRO A 132 14.39 -1.16 8.23
CA PRO A 132 14.50 -0.12 9.24
C PRO A 132 15.13 1.14 8.65
N ASN A 133 14.60 2.29 9.03
CA ASN A 133 15.17 3.60 8.74
C ASN A 133 15.46 4.36 10.05
N THR A 134 16.58 5.07 10.10
CA THR A 134 16.97 5.90 11.24
C THR A 134 16.86 7.39 10.95
N TRP A 135 16.60 7.80 9.71
CA TRP A 135 16.69 9.20 9.27
C TRP A 135 15.35 9.84 8.93
N ALA A 136 14.35 9.04 8.55
CA ALA A 136 13.00 9.53 8.29
C ALA A 136 11.99 8.77 9.14
N ASN A 137 10.83 9.38 9.28
CA ASN A 137 9.66 8.80 9.93
C ASN A 137 8.95 7.74 9.08
N HIS A 138 9.51 7.41 7.91
CA HIS A 138 9.06 6.32 7.05
C HIS A 138 10.16 5.27 6.88
N ASN A 139 9.79 4.02 7.11
CA ASN A 139 10.60 2.83 6.83
C ASN A 139 10.32 2.35 5.39
N PRO A 140 11.35 2.14 4.55
CA PRO A 140 11.18 1.65 3.19
C PRO A 140 10.50 0.28 3.12
N ILE A 141 9.60 0.11 2.15
CA ILE A 141 9.13 -1.20 1.72
C ILE A 141 9.98 -1.64 0.54
N ILE A 142 10.51 -2.85 0.64
CA ILE A 142 11.26 -3.49 -0.43
C ILE A 142 10.41 -4.66 -0.92
N VAL A 143 10.25 -4.74 -2.24
CA VAL A 143 9.64 -5.88 -2.93
C VAL A 143 10.66 -6.39 -3.95
N THR A 144 11.08 -7.64 -3.78
CA THR A 144 12.05 -8.28 -4.67
C THR A 144 11.32 -9.21 -5.62
N TRP A 145 11.54 -9.00 -6.91
CA TRP A 145 11.00 -9.82 -7.99
C TRP A 145 12.05 -10.88 -8.39
N LYS A 146 11.59 -11.98 -8.99
CA LYS A 146 12.45 -13.00 -9.60
C LYS A 146 13.25 -12.42 -10.74
#